data_AF-V7D4V3-F1
#
_entry.id   AF-V7D4V3-F1
#
_cell.length_a   1.000
_cell.length_b   1.000
_cell.length_c   1.000
_cell.angle_alpha   90.00
_cell.angle_beta   90.00
_cell.angle_gamma   90.00
#
_symmetry.space_group_name_H-M   'P 1'
#
loop_
_entity.id
_entity.type
_entity.pdbx_description
1 polymer ?
#
loop_
_entity_poly.entity_id
_entity_poly.type
_entity_poly.pdbx_seq_one_letter_code
_entity_poly.pdbx_strand_id
1 'polypeptide(L)'
;AVSTVRCTDPHLLARAAYHLGNRHVPLQIEPGLLRFQHDHVLDDMLRGLGLTVEAEQAPFEPEAGAYQSAPHSHSHSHTHGHDHPFVRLPAHS
;
A
#
# COMPACT_ATOMS: atom_id res chain seq x y z
N ALA A 1 1.22 -14.14 12.17
CA ALA A 1 1.13 -13.06 13.16
C ALA A 1 0.85 -11.77 12.43
N VAL A 2 0.03 -10.92 13.04
CA VAL A 2 -0.34 -9.60 12.52
C VAL A 2 0.19 -8.53 13.46
N SER A 3 0.42 -7.35 12.93
CA SER A 3 0.62 -6.13 13.71
C SER A 3 -0.69 -5.37 13.78
N THR A 4 -1.13 -5.06 14.99
CA THR A 4 -2.37 -4.34 15.27
C THR A 4 -2.05 -3.00 15.93
N VAL A 5 -2.69 -1.96 15.44
CA VAL A 5 -2.65 -0.61 16.01
C VAL A 5 -4.04 -0.24 16.46
N ARG A 6 -4.16 0.26 17.70
CA ARG A 6 -5.42 0.78 18.26
C ARG A 6 -5.23 2.24 18.64
N CYS A 7 -6.11 3.11 18.17
CA CYS A 7 -6.04 4.53 18.48
C CYS A 7 -7.42 5.18 18.42
N THR A 8 -7.69 6.07 19.37
CA THR A 8 -8.94 6.85 19.39
C THR A 8 -8.86 8.11 18.55
N ASP A 9 -7.67 8.50 18.07
CA ASP A 9 -7.48 9.64 17.18
C ASP A 9 -7.64 9.18 15.70
N PRO A 10 -8.76 9.52 15.05
CA PRO A 10 -8.99 9.13 13.65
C PRO A 10 -8.01 9.81 12.69
N HIS A 11 -7.49 10.99 13.01
CA HIS A 11 -6.51 11.68 12.17
C HIS A 11 -5.19 10.93 12.16
N LEU A 12 -4.75 10.44 13.33
CA LEU A 12 -3.53 9.65 13.44
C LEU A 12 -3.65 8.30 12.73
N LEU A 13 -4.80 7.62 12.84
CA LEU A 13 -5.06 6.39 12.07
C LEU A 13 -5.07 6.65 10.56
N ALA A 14 -5.70 7.73 10.10
CA ALA A 14 -5.70 8.08 8.68
C ALA A 14 -4.28 8.30 8.13
N ARG A 15 -3.41 8.97 8.91
CA ARG A 15 -1.99 9.15 8.54
C ARG A 15 -1.26 7.81 8.45
N ALA A 16 -1.45 6.91 9.41
CA ALA A 16 -0.86 5.57 9.37
C ALA A 16 -1.34 4.76 8.15
N ALA A 17 -2.65 4.75 7.90
CA ALA A 17 -3.23 4.07 6.74
C ALA A 17 -2.67 4.62 5.42
N TYR A 18 -2.51 5.95 5.31
CA TYR A 18 -1.88 6.59 4.16
C TYR A 18 -0.43 6.11 3.95
N HIS A 19 0.38 6.07 4.99
CA HIS A 19 1.78 5.62 4.89
C HIS A 19 1.93 4.13 4.56
N LEU A 20 1.04 3.28 5.07
CA LEU A 20 0.98 1.86 4.73
C LEU A 20 0.50 1.64 3.30
N GLY A 21 -0.52 2.39 2.87
CA GLY A 21 -1.03 2.39 1.49
C GLY A 21 0.03 2.79 0.47
N ASN A 22 0.84 3.82 0.75
CA ASN A 22 1.98 4.23 -0.09
C ASN A 22 3.06 3.15 -0.26
N ARG A 23 3.02 2.08 0.56
CA ARG A 23 3.91 0.92 0.48
C ARG A 23 3.21 -0.33 -0.06
N HIS A 24 1.98 -0.18 -0.55
CA HIS A 24 1.14 -1.29 -1.04
C HIS A 24 0.97 -2.42 -0.01
N VAL A 25 0.89 -2.08 1.28
CA VAL A 25 0.69 -3.06 2.34
C VAL A 25 -0.79 -3.47 2.37
N PRO A 26 -1.12 -4.77 2.32
CA PRO A 26 -2.48 -5.24 2.60
C PRO A 26 -2.89 -4.79 3.99
N LEU A 27 -4.02 -4.09 4.10
CA LEU A 27 -4.42 -3.39 5.32
C LEU A 27 -5.89 -3.69 5.63
N GLN A 28 -6.16 -4.15 6.84
CA GLN A 28 -7.50 -4.21 7.41
C GLN A 28 -7.74 -2.91 8.18
N ILE A 29 -8.88 -2.27 7.90
CA ILE A 29 -9.24 -0.97 8.47
C ILE A 29 -10.57 -1.12 9.20
N GLU A 30 -10.58 -0.82 10.48
CA GLU A 30 -11.79 -0.83 11.32
C GLU A 30 -11.88 0.47 12.12
N PRO A 31 -13.06 0.82 12.67
CA PRO A 31 -13.18 1.94 13.58
C PRO A 31 -12.21 1.81 14.77
N GLY A 32 -11.22 2.71 14.84
CA GLY A 32 -10.23 2.74 15.91
C GLY A 32 -9.08 1.72 15.78
N LEU A 33 -9.01 0.98 14.66
CA LEU A 33 -8.01 -0.06 14.45
C LEU A 33 -7.45 -0.10 13.03
N LEU A 34 -6.15 -0.37 12.93
CA LEU A 34 -5.51 -0.84 11.72
C LEU A 34 -4.81 -2.16 12.01
N ARG A 35 -4.87 -3.10 11.06
CA ARG A 35 -4.16 -4.38 11.15
C ARG A 35 -3.51 -4.74 9.82
N PHE A 36 -2.30 -5.25 9.88
CA PHE A 36 -1.50 -5.67 8.72
C PHE A 36 -0.63 -6.87 9.08
N GLN A 37 -0.01 -7.51 8.09
CA GLN A 37 0.94 -8.59 8.34
C GLN A 37 2.12 -8.10 9.16
N HIS A 38 2.52 -8.87 10.17
CA HIS A 38 3.59 -8.44 11.07
C HIS A 38 4.90 -8.19 10.33
N ASP A 39 5.45 -6.98 10.46
CA ASP A 39 6.71 -6.55 9.87
C ASP A 39 7.34 -5.49 10.78
N HIS A 40 8.52 -5.79 11.33
CA HIS A 40 9.21 -4.92 12.28
C HIS A 40 9.56 -3.53 11.71
N VAL A 41 9.84 -3.42 10.40
CA VAL A 41 10.16 -2.13 9.74
C VAL A 41 8.90 -1.27 9.68
N LEU A 42 7.76 -1.87 9.34
CA LEU A 42 6.48 -1.17 9.34
C LEU A 42 6.05 -0.80 10.76
N ASP A 43 6.26 -1.68 11.73
CA ASP A 43 5.98 -1.40 13.13
C ASP A 43 6.78 -0.19 13.63
N ASP A 44 8.09 -0.15 13.38
CA ASP A 44 8.95 0.96 13.81
C ASP A 44 8.57 2.28 13.12
N MET A 45 8.16 2.21 11.85
CA MET A 45 7.64 3.37 11.13
C MET A 45 6.37 3.92 11.80
N LEU A 46 5.42 3.07 12.20
CA LEU A 46 4.20 3.50 12.89
C LEU A 46 4.49 3.98 14.32
N ARG A 47 5.44 3.35 15.04
CA ARG A 47 5.95 3.85 16.32
C ARG A 47 6.56 5.24 16.20
N GLY A 48 7.28 5.52 15.11
CA GLY A 48 7.81 6.84 14.78
C GLY A 48 6.73 7.91 14.55
N LEU A 49 5.49 7.51 14.22
CA LEU A 49 4.34 8.42 14.14
C LEU A 49 3.66 8.62 15.51
N GLY A 50 4.13 7.95 16.57
CA GLY A 50 3.55 8.01 17.92
C GLY A 50 2.47 6.96 18.19
N LEU A 51 2.34 5.92 17.34
CA LEU A 51 1.38 4.83 17.55
C LEU A 51 2.00 3.67 18.32
N THR A 52 1.18 3.02 19.15
CA THR A 52 1.53 1.74 19.76
C THR A 52 1.15 0.62 18.80
N VAL A 53 2.10 -0.29 18.53
CA VAL A 53 1.92 -1.44 17.64
C VAL A 53 2.13 -2.72 18.44
N GLU A 54 1.13 -3.60 18.40
CA GLU A 54 1.14 -4.91 19.08
C GLU A 54 1.19 -6.04 18.06
N ALA A 55 2.13 -6.97 18.22
CA ALA A 55 2.18 -8.18 17.42
C ALA A 55 1.33 -9.27 18.08
N GLU A 56 0.31 -9.76 17.38
CA GLU A 56 -0.64 -10.75 17.90
C GLU A 56 -0.98 -11.85 16.87
N GLN A 57 -1.63 -12.91 17.32
CA GLN A 57 -2.24 -13.92 16.44
C GLN A 57 -3.74 -13.65 16.38
N ALA A 58 -4.19 -13.11 15.25
CA ALA A 58 -5.59 -12.78 15.01
C ALA A 58 -5.96 -13.02 13.54
N PRO A 59 -7.26 -13.20 13.23
CA PRO A 59 -7.74 -13.17 11.85
C PRO A 59 -7.36 -11.88 11.13
N PHE A 60 -7.17 -11.98 9.83
CA PHE A 60 -6.76 -10.86 8.99
C PHE A 60 -7.58 -10.83 7.71
N GLU A 61 -8.40 -9.78 7.58
CA GLU A 61 -9.30 -9.54 6.46
C GLU A 61 -8.98 -8.17 5.85
N PRO A 62 -7.95 -8.08 4.97
CA PRO A 62 -7.56 -6.82 4.37
C PRO A 62 -8.61 -6.31 3.38
N GLU A 63 -8.68 -4.99 3.24
CA GLU A 63 -9.49 -4.34 2.21
C GLU A 63 -9.07 -4.79 0.80
N ALA A 64 -10.05 -4.99 -0.08
CA ALA A 64 -9.78 -5.28 -1.47
C ALA A 64 -9.03 -4.12 -2.12
N GLY A 65 -7.93 -4.43 -2.83
CA GLY A 65 -7.16 -3.39 -3.52
C GLY A 65 -7.98 -2.72 -4.62
N ALA A 66 -7.84 -1.41 -4.79
CA ALA A 66 -8.58 -0.63 -5.79
C ALA A 66 -8.42 -1.14 -7.24
N TYR A 67 -7.35 -1.88 -7.53
CA TYR A 67 -7.01 -2.41 -8.85
C TYR A 67 -7.26 -3.92 -9.00
N GLN A 68 -7.69 -4.62 -7.94
CA GLN A 68 -7.99 -6.06 -8.00
C GLN A 68 -9.31 -6.37 -8.73
N SER A 69 -10.09 -5.34 -9.08
CA SER A 69 -11.36 -5.44 -9.81
C SER A 69 -11.21 -5.56 -11.34
N ALA A 70 -9.99 -5.70 -11.87
CA ALA A 70 -9.81 -5.97 -13.30
C ALA A 70 -9.79 -7.50 -13.53
N PRO A 71 -10.90 -8.12 -14.00
CA PRO A 71 -10.84 -9.50 -14.47
C PRO A 71 -9.81 -9.58 -15.59
N HIS A 72 -8.97 -10.60 -15.55
CA HIS A 72 -7.96 -10.90 -16.55
C HIS A 72 -8.58 -10.92 -17.96
N SER A 73 -8.43 -9.84 -18.72
CA SER A 73 -8.48 -9.93 -20.17
C SER A 73 -7.18 -10.59 -20.62
N HIS A 74 -7.31 -11.79 -21.16
CA HIS A 74 -6.28 -12.46 -21.93
C HIS A 74 -5.81 -11.52 -23.06
N SER A 75 -4.74 -10.75 -22.84
CA SER A 75 -4.05 -10.08 -23.94
C SER A 75 -3.06 -11.07 -24.54
N HIS A 76 -3.46 -11.61 -25.70
CA HIS A 76 -2.57 -12.34 -26.58
C HIS A 76 -1.32 -11.50 -26.88
N SER A 77 -0.15 -12.12 -26.79
CA SER A 77 1.11 -11.50 -27.20
C SER A 77 1.02 -11.09 -28.67
N HIS A 78 1.12 -9.80 -28.94
CA HIS A 78 1.53 -9.31 -30.25
C HIS A 78 2.87 -8.60 -30.10
N THR A 79 3.93 -9.33 -30.47
CA THR A 79 5.20 -8.76 -30.84
C THR A 79 5.01 -7.87 -32.07
N HIS A 80 4.99 -6.55 -31.90
CA HIS A 80 5.26 -5.61 -32.98
C HIS A 80 6.36 -4.67 -32.53
N GLY A 81 7.55 -4.89 -33.08
CA GLY A 81 8.65 -3.94 -32.97
C GLY A 81 8.23 -2.62 -33.60
N HIS A 82 8.24 -1.56 -32.80
CA HIS A 82 8.29 -0.20 -33.29
C HIS A 82 9.60 0.43 -32.83
N ASP A 83 10.52 0.44 -33.79
CA ASP A 83 11.71 1.28 -33.84
C ASP A 83 11.26 2.74 -33.64
N HIS A 84 11.70 3.37 -32.55
CA HIS A 84 11.43 4.78 -32.28
C HIS A 84 12.62 5.61 -32.79
N PRO A 85 12.47 6.43 -33.85
CA PRO A 85 13.44 7.47 -34.10
C PRO A 85 13.30 8.54 -33.01
N PHE A 86 14.34 8.64 -32.19
CA PHE A 86 14.60 9.73 -31.26
C PHE A 86 14.61 11.07 -32.02
N VAL A 87 13.50 11.82 -31.97
CA VAL A 87 13.50 13.23 -32.38
C VAL A 87 14.15 14.03 -31.27
N ARG A 88 15.43 14.33 -31.46
CA ARG A 88 16.17 15.33 -30.71
C ARG A 88 15.55 16.68 -31.02
N LEU A 89 14.86 17.30 -30.05
CA LEU A 89 14.48 18.70 -30.16
C LEU A 89 15.75 19.54 -30.33
N PRO A 90 15.87 20.38 -31.36
CA PRO A 90 16.89 21.40 -31.36
C PRO A 90 16.53 22.43 -30.29
N ALA A 91 17.47 22.65 -29.36
CA ALA A 91 17.59 23.92 -28.66
C ALA A 91 17.90 25.05 -29.67
N HIS A 92 17.90 26.29 -29.19
CA HIS A 92 18.21 27.57 -29.88
C HIS A 92 16.96 28.29 -30.40
N SER A 93 16.64 29.54 -30.00
CA SER A 93 17.32 30.54 -29.17
C SER A 93 16.27 31.52 -28.60
#